data_AF-A0A934HAX2-F1
#
_entry.id   AF-A0A934HAX2-F1
#
_cell.length_a   1.000
_cell.length_b   1.000
_cell.length_c   1.000
_cell.angle_alpha   90.00
_cell.angle_beta   90.00
_cell.angle_gamma   90.00
#
_symmetry.space_group_name_H-M   'P 1'
#
loop_
_entity.id
_entity.type
_entity.pdbx_description
1 polymer ?
#
loop_
_entity_poly.entity_id
_entity_poly.type
_entity_poly.pdbx_seq_one_letter_code
_entity_poly.pdbx_strand_id
1 'polypeptide(L)'
;MADLTVKICGLEFKNPVLPAAGPPVRDGKAAMACAQGGAGGLVTKTVSTRAAQVPRPCMAEMRGGFLNTELWSELPPEQWLESEYTLAKSTGLPLIISLGYTAEEIEELARKVAPFADALELSTHYLGDDPSPMVEAVKAAKMVSQVPVFVKLSPAARD
;
A
#
# COMPACT_ATOMS: atom_id res chain seq x y z
N MET A 1 -18.45 1.86 26.54
CA MET A 1 -17.95 2.39 25.26
C MET A 1 -18.14 1.32 24.20
N ALA A 2 -18.34 1.71 22.93
CA ALA A 2 -18.50 0.75 21.84
C ALA A 2 -17.14 0.09 21.51
N ASP A 3 -17.15 -1.20 21.17
CA ASP A 3 -16.00 -1.90 20.61
C ASP A 3 -15.97 -1.66 19.09
N LEU A 4 -14.82 -1.21 18.58
CA LEU A 4 -14.61 -0.91 17.17
C LEU A 4 -13.70 -1.95 16.48
N THR A 5 -13.27 -3.00 17.19
CA THR A 5 -12.37 -4.02 16.67
C THR A 5 -12.98 -4.72 15.47
N VAL A 6 -12.21 -4.94 14.40
CA VAL A 6 -12.67 -5.62 13.18
C VAL A 6 -11.70 -6.71 12.74
N LYS A 7 -12.25 -7.82 12.23
CA LYS A 7 -11.47 -8.92 11.67
C LYS A 7 -11.75 -9.08 10.18
N ILE A 8 -10.73 -8.93 9.34
CA ILE A 8 -10.84 -9.02 7.87
C ILE A 8 -9.72 -9.93 7.36
N CYS A 9 -10.07 -10.96 6.58
CA CYS A 9 -9.11 -11.90 5.98
C CYS A 9 -8.09 -12.50 6.98
N GLY A 10 -8.49 -12.69 8.24
CA GLY A 10 -7.64 -13.23 9.30
C GLY A 10 -6.82 -12.19 10.07
N LEU A 11 -6.81 -10.93 9.62
CA LEU A 11 -6.17 -9.80 10.30
C LEU A 11 -7.13 -9.17 11.31
N GLU A 12 -6.63 -8.80 12.48
CA GLU A 12 -7.38 -8.12 13.54
C GLU A 12 -6.91 -6.68 13.68
N PHE A 13 -7.80 -5.73 13.39
CA PHE A 13 -7.52 -4.30 13.45
C PHE A 13 -8.18 -3.69 14.70
N LYS A 14 -7.48 -2.78 15.37
CA LYS A 14 -8.00 -2.11 16.59
C LYS A 14 -9.27 -1.29 16.32
N ASN A 15 -9.43 -0.83 15.09
CA ASN A 15 -10.58 -0.10 14.59
C ASN A 15 -10.57 -0.14 13.03
N PRO A 16 -11.66 0.24 12.33
CA PRO A 16 -11.72 0.12 10.87
C PRO A 16 -11.04 1.29 10.13
N VAL A 17 -10.33 2.19 10.81
CA VAL A 17 -9.72 3.38 10.20
C VAL A 17 -8.25 3.12 9.90
N LEU A 18 -7.90 3.14 8.61
CA LEU A 18 -6.53 2.97 8.12
C LEU A 18 -6.14 4.19 7.27
N PRO A 19 -4.87 4.64 7.30
CA PRO A 19 -4.39 5.58 6.31
C PRO A 19 -4.33 4.91 4.93
N ALA A 20 -4.77 5.60 3.89
CA ALA A 20 -4.61 5.12 2.52
C ALA A 20 -3.14 5.19 2.07
N ALA A 21 -2.70 4.25 1.24
CA ALA A 21 -1.38 4.31 0.59
C ALA A 21 -1.21 5.64 -0.16
N GLY A 22 -0.32 6.50 0.33
CA GLY A 22 -0.19 7.90 -0.11
C GLY A 22 0.72 8.76 0.79
N PRO A 23 0.67 10.10 0.66
CA PRO A 23 1.52 11.03 1.42
C PRO A 23 1.53 10.87 2.95
N PRO A 24 0.42 10.50 3.65
CA PRO A 24 0.43 10.30 5.10
C PRO A 24 1.28 9.13 5.59
N VAL A 25 1.64 8.21 4.70
CA VAL A 25 2.37 6.95 4.95
C VAL A 25 3.56 6.82 4.00
N ARG A 26 4.13 7.96 3.60
CA ARG A 26 5.23 8.09 2.64
C ARG A 26 6.55 7.44 3.07
N ASP A 27 6.71 7.20 4.37
CA ASP A 27 7.88 6.58 5.00
C ASP A 27 7.45 5.93 6.34
N GLY A 28 8.35 5.18 6.97
CA GLY A 28 8.10 4.46 8.21
C GLY A 28 7.79 5.39 9.39
N LYS A 29 8.41 6.57 9.45
CA LYS A 29 8.12 7.56 10.51
C LYS A 29 6.70 8.12 10.37
N ALA A 30 6.27 8.41 9.15
CA ALA A 30 4.91 8.86 8.84
C ALA A 30 3.88 7.77 9.16
N ALA A 31 4.19 6.50 8.88
CA ALA A 31 3.35 5.37 9.27
C ALA A 31 3.24 5.24 10.81
N MET A 32 4.35 5.40 11.55
CA MET A 32 4.33 5.45 13.01
C MET A 32 3.49 6.61 13.54
N ALA A 33 3.56 7.79 12.92
CA ALA A 33 2.74 8.94 13.29
C ALA A 33 1.24 8.65 13.09
N CYS A 34 0.86 7.95 12.01
CA CYS A 34 -0.52 7.49 11.80
C CYS A 34 -0.97 6.51 12.90
N ALA A 35 -0.11 5.58 13.31
CA ALA A 35 -0.39 4.66 14.41
C ALA A 35 -0.59 5.39 15.74
N GLN A 36 0.27 6.36 16.06
CA GLN A 36 0.15 7.21 17.25
C GLN A 36 -1.12 8.09 17.20
N GLY A 37 -1.55 8.47 16.00
CA GLY A 37 -2.81 9.19 15.76
C GLY A 37 -4.07 8.34 15.89
N GLY A 38 -3.95 7.03 16.16
CA GLY A 38 -5.09 6.14 16.44
C GLY A 38 -5.53 5.26 15.28
N ALA A 39 -4.72 5.12 14.22
CA ALA A 39 -5.01 4.17 13.14
C ALA A 39 -5.16 2.74 13.68
N GLY A 40 -6.13 1.99 13.13
CA GLY A 40 -6.39 0.59 13.51
C GLY A 40 -5.49 -0.42 12.80
N GLY A 41 -4.87 0.00 11.69
CA GLY A 41 -3.92 -0.73 10.86
C GLY A 41 -3.14 0.25 9.99
N LEU A 42 -2.16 -0.24 9.25
CA LEU A 42 -1.32 0.58 8.36
C LEU A 42 -1.37 0.03 6.94
N VAL A 43 -1.44 0.94 5.95
CA VAL A 43 -1.18 0.64 4.55
C VAL A 43 0.00 1.51 4.13
N THR A 44 1.12 0.94 3.69
CA THR A 44 2.30 1.75 3.31
C THR A 44 2.10 2.44 1.96
N LYS A 45 2.84 3.53 1.70
CA LYS A 45 2.92 4.08 0.34
C LYS A 45 3.36 2.98 -0.63
N THR A 46 2.74 2.97 -1.81
CA THR A 46 3.04 2.00 -2.86
C THR A 46 4.53 2.06 -3.23
N VAL A 47 5.19 0.90 -3.28
CA VAL A 47 6.59 0.75 -3.73
C VAL A 47 6.61 0.00 -5.05
N SER A 48 7.56 0.38 -5.91
CA SER A 48 7.90 -0.32 -7.16
C SER A 48 9.40 -0.66 -7.16
N THR A 49 9.91 -1.29 -8.21
CA THR A 49 11.31 -1.78 -8.32
C THR A 49 12.36 -0.68 -8.41
N ARG A 50 11.92 0.58 -8.54
CA ARG A 50 12.77 1.77 -8.53
C ARG A 50 12.06 2.92 -7.82
N ALA A 51 12.81 3.90 -7.32
CA ALA A 51 12.24 5.13 -6.81
C ALA A 51 11.51 5.93 -7.90
N ALA A 52 10.39 6.55 -7.54
CA ALA A 52 9.68 7.46 -8.43
C ALA A 52 10.44 8.78 -8.62
N GLN A 53 10.36 9.35 -9.83
CA GLN A 53 10.77 10.73 -10.10
C GLN A 53 9.50 11.56 -10.29
N VAL A 54 9.15 12.35 -9.28
CA VAL A 54 7.90 13.11 -9.26
C VAL A 54 8.16 14.57 -9.68
N PRO A 55 7.59 15.04 -10.82
CA PRO A 55 7.66 16.44 -11.20
C PRO A 55 6.98 17.33 -10.16
N ARG A 56 7.51 18.54 -9.89
CA ARG A 56 6.93 19.47 -8.91
C ARG A 56 6.52 20.79 -9.58
N PRO A 57 5.37 21.39 -9.21
CA PRO A 57 4.41 20.93 -8.20
C PRO A 57 3.55 19.75 -8.71
N CYS A 58 3.28 18.78 -7.83
CA CYS A 58 2.45 17.59 -8.12
C CYS A 58 1.17 17.52 -7.29
N MET A 59 0.89 18.52 -6.46
CA MET A 59 -0.18 18.49 -5.48
C MET A 59 -0.79 19.87 -5.33
N ALA A 60 -2.12 19.94 -5.35
CA ALA A 60 -2.87 21.17 -5.21
C ALA A 60 -4.17 20.93 -4.43
N GLU A 61 -4.47 21.84 -3.50
CA GLU A 61 -5.77 21.90 -2.85
C GLU A 61 -6.82 22.42 -3.84
N MET A 62 -8.03 21.87 -3.77
CA MET A 62 -9.20 22.37 -4.47
C MET A 62 -10.38 22.47 -3.52
N ARG A 63 -11.41 23.24 -3.87
CA ARG A 63 -12.59 23.39 -3.02
C ARG A 63 -13.22 22.01 -2.75
N GLY A 64 -13.15 21.57 -1.49
CA GLY A 64 -13.72 20.29 -1.05
C GLY A 64 -12.88 19.06 -1.40
N GLY A 65 -11.62 19.22 -1.81
CA GLY A 65 -10.79 18.08 -2.17
C GLY A 65 -9.33 18.40 -2.43
N PHE A 66 -8.64 17.44 -3.04
CA PHE A 66 -7.22 17.52 -3.31
C PHE A 66 -6.91 16.83 -4.62
N LEU A 67 -6.09 17.45 -5.45
CA LEU A 67 -5.65 16.91 -6.73
C LEU A 67 -4.15 16.60 -6.65
N ASN A 68 -3.76 15.43 -7.13
CA ASN A 68 -2.36 15.03 -7.18
C ASN A 68 -2.02 14.35 -8.50
N THR A 69 -0.78 14.53 -8.91
CA THR A 69 -0.09 13.79 -9.99
C THR A 69 1.16 13.11 -9.40
N GLU A 70 1.09 12.73 -8.13
CA GLU A 70 2.14 11.91 -7.51
C GLU A 70 2.20 10.54 -8.18
N LEU A 71 3.36 9.92 -8.07
CA LEU A 71 3.58 8.53 -8.46
C LEU A 71 3.59 7.64 -7.20
N TRP A 72 4.28 6.51 -7.29
CA TRP A 72 4.62 5.66 -6.15
C TRP A 72 5.73 6.32 -5.30
N SER A 73 6.25 5.60 -4.29
CA SER A 73 7.28 6.08 -3.39
C SER A 73 8.49 6.70 -4.11
N GLU A 74 8.90 7.91 -3.67
CA GLU A 74 10.20 8.52 -4.04
C GLU A 74 11.38 7.88 -3.30
N LEU A 75 11.13 7.13 -2.21
CA LEU A 75 12.16 6.31 -1.56
C LEU A 75 12.40 5.03 -2.36
N PRO A 76 13.67 4.62 -2.52
CA PRO A 76 14.01 3.39 -3.22
C PRO A 76 13.57 2.15 -2.43
N PRO A 77 13.27 1.02 -3.11
CA PRO A 77 12.81 -0.20 -2.44
C PRO A 77 13.82 -0.74 -1.42
N GLU A 78 15.12 -0.54 -1.64
CA GLU A 78 16.19 -0.93 -0.71
C GLU A 78 16.03 -0.26 0.65
N GLN A 79 15.74 1.04 0.67
CA GLN A 79 15.52 1.78 1.92
C GLN A 79 14.29 1.28 2.66
N TRP A 80 13.21 0.98 1.92
CA TRP A 80 12.00 0.42 2.51
C TRP A 80 12.26 -0.93 3.19
N LEU A 81 13.02 -1.80 2.51
CA LEU A 81 13.40 -3.13 3.00
C LEU A 81 14.38 -3.05 4.18
N GLU A 82 15.31 -2.11 4.16
CA GLU A 82 16.32 -1.96 5.22
C GLU A 82 15.72 -1.41 6.52
N SER A 83 14.79 -0.45 6.43
CA SER A 83 14.36 0.31 7.61
C SER A 83 12.87 0.62 7.70
N GLU A 84 12.23 1.09 6.62
CA GLU A 84 10.88 1.68 6.73
C GLU A 84 9.81 0.65 7.11
N TYR A 85 9.87 -0.57 6.57
CA TYR A 85 8.93 -1.63 6.94
C TYR A 85 9.12 -2.10 8.39
N THR A 86 10.38 -2.19 8.85
CA THR A 86 10.69 -2.52 10.24
C THR A 86 10.14 -1.47 11.19
N LEU A 87 10.27 -0.18 10.85
CA LEU A 87 9.69 0.92 11.62
C LEU A 87 8.16 0.83 11.67
N ALA A 88 7.50 0.61 10.54
CA ALA A 88 6.04 0.46 10.51
C ALA A 88 5.56 -0.74 11.35
N LYS A 89 6.26 -1.88 11.24
CA LYS A 89 5.95 -3.11 12.00
C LYS A 89 6.17 -2.95 13.51
N SER A 90 7.11 -2.09 13.93
CA SER A 90 7.36 -1.81 15.34
C SER A 90 6.16 -1.21 16.10
N THR A 91 5.15 -0.70 15.37
CA THR A 91 3.90 -0.19 15.95
C THR A 91 3.00 -1.29 16.53
N GLY A 92 3.22 -2.55 16.13
CA GLY A 92 2.39 -3.70 16.49
C GLY A 92 0.98 -3.69 15.88
N LEU A 93 0.71 -2.80 14.93
CA LEU A 93 -0.52 -2.81 14.13
C LEU A 93 -0.36 -3.74 12.92
N PRO A 94 -1.47 -4.32 12.39
CA PRO A 94 -1.42 -5.02 11.12
C PRO A 94 -0.86 -4.13 10.01
N LEU A 95 0.11 -4.65 9.26
CA LEU A 95 0.82 -3.94 8.21
C LEU A 95 0.46 -4.49 6.82
N ILE A 96 -0.26 -3.70 6.04
CA ILE A 96 -0.55 -3.95 4.63
C ILE A 96 0.51 -3.21 3.79
N ILE A 97 1.25 -3.95 2.97
CA ILE A 97 2.28 -3.37 2.11
C ILE A 97 1.73 -3.18 0.69
N SER A 98 1.71 -1.94 0.22
CA SER A 98 1.23 -1.59 -1.12
C SER A 98 2.33 -1.73 -2.17
N LEU A 99 2.05 -2.47 -3.24
CA LEU A 99 3.00 -2.80 -4.33
C LEU A 99 2.41 -2.45 -5.69
N GLY A 100 3.26 -2.11 -6.66
CA GLY A 100 2.89 -1.96 -8.07
C GLY A 100 4.10 -2.01 -9.01
N TYR A 101 3.91 -2.14 -10.33
CA TYR A 101 2.61 -2.21 -11.02
C TYR A 101 2.47 -3.43 -11.93
N THR A 102 3.55 -3.86 -12.60
CA THR A 102 3.45 -5.04 -13.48
C THR A 102 3.48 -6.34 -12.68
N ALA A 103 3.04 -7.44 -13.29
CA ALA A 103 3.06 -8.74 -12.66
C ALA A 103 4.49 -9.14 -12.24
N GLU A 104 5.48 -8.85 -13.08
CA GLU A 104 6.90 -9.14 -12.81
C GLU A 104 7.42 -8.33 -11.62
N GLU A 105 7.14 -7.02 -11.58
CA GLU A 105 7.52 -6.16 -10.46
C GLU A 105 6.87 -6.61 -9.15
N ILE A 106 5.59 -6.99 -9.22
CA ILE A 106 4.84 -7.48 -8.06
C ILE A 106 5.40 -8.81 -7.58
N GLU A 107 5.73 -9.75 -8.47
CA GLU A 107 6.33 -11.03 -8.09
C GLU A 107 7.65 -10.82 -7.35
N GLU A 108 8.53 -9.96 -7.88
CA GLU A 108 9.82 -9.65 -7.28
C GLU A 108 9.65 -9.00 -5.89
N LEU A 109 8.83 -7.96 -5.80
CA LEU A 109 8.65 -7.20 -4.57
C LEU A 109 7.90 -8.01 -3.51
N ALA A 110 6.88 -8.78 -3.90
CA ALA A 110 6.11 -9.60 -2.97
C ALA A 110 7.00 -10.63 -2.26
N ARG A 111 7.99 -11.23 -2.94
CA ARG A 111 9.01 -12.09 -2.31
C ARG A 111 9.82 -11.32 -1.26
N LYS A 112 10.27 -10.11 -1.61
CA LYS A 112 11.14 -9.28 -0.76
C LYS A 112 10.42 -8.76 0.49
N VAL A 113 9.13 -8.41 0.37
CA VAL A 113 8.37 -7.82 1.47
C VAL A 113 7.66 -8.84 2.37
N ALA A 114 7.62 -10.12 1.98
CA ALA A 114 6.93 -11.19 2.72
C ALA A 114 7.29 -11.28 4.23
N PRO A 115 8.54 -11.04 4.67
CA PRO A 115 8.88 -11.06 6.11
C PRO A 115 8.23 -9.93 6.93
N PHE A 116 7.76 -8.88 6.26
CA PHE A 116 7.23 -7.67 6.88
C PHE A 116 5.71 -7.57 6.78
N ALA A 117 5.13 -7.98 5.65
CA ALA A 117 3.71 -7.85 5.34
C ALA A 117 2.84 -8.84 6.13
N ASP A 118 1.76 -8.33 6.73
CA ASP A 118 0.64 -9.16 7.19
C ASP A 118 -0.40 -9.34 6.06
N ALA A 119 -0.42 -8.42 5.09
CA ALA A 119 -1.11 -8.54 3.81
C ALA A 119 -0.45 -7.67 2.74
N LEU A 120 -0.80 -7.91 1.48
CA LEU A 120 -0.40 -7.08 0.35
C LEU A 120 -1.60 -6.28 -0.17
N GLU A 121 -1.36 -5.04 -0.56
CA GLU A 121 -2.24 -4.27 -1.43
C GLU A 121 -1.58 -4.17 -2.82
N LEU A 122 -2.29 -4.51 -3.89
CA LEU A 122 -1.81 -4.33 -5.26
C LEU A 122 -2.45 -3.07 -5.84
N SER A 123 -1.61 -2.10 -6.18
CA SER A 123 -2.04 -0.93 -6.94
C SER A 123 -2.06 -1.30 -8.42
N THR A 124 -3.26 -1.39 -8.99
CA THR A 124 -3.47 -1.69 -10.40
C THR A 124 -3.98 -0.43 -11.09
N HIS A 125 -3.06 0.48 -11.43
CA HIS A 125 -3.42 1.67 -12.20
C HIS A 125 -3.65 1.33 -13.68
N TYR A 126 -4.45 2.16 -14.36
CA TYR A 126 -4.56 2.22 -15.82
C TYR A 126 -5.04 0.93 -16.52
N LEU A 127 -5.91 0.17 -15.88
CA LEU A 127 -6.48 -1.06 -16.47
C LEU A 127 -7.32 -0.81 -17.73
N GLY A 128 -7.71 0.44 -18.01
CA GLY A 128 -8.61 0.73 -19.12
C GLY A 128 -9.86 -0.15 -19.02
N ASP A 129 -10.21 -0.83 -20.11
CA ASP A 129 -11.28 -1.83 -20.16
C ASP A 129 -10.76 -3.29 -20.13
N ASP A 130 -9.45 -3.52 -19.92
CA ASP A 130 -8.85 -4.86 -19.87
C ASP A 130 -8.45 -5.25 -18.43
N PRO A 131 -9.13 -6.24 -17.81
CA PRO A 131 -8.79 -6.69 -16.47
C PRO A 131 -7.54 -7.58 -16.42
N SER A 132 -6.99 -8.01 -17.56
CA SER A 132 -5.88 -8.98 -17.62
C SER A 132 -4.67 -8.56 -16.79
N PRO A 133 -4.17 -7.31 -16.84
CA PRO A 133 -3.02 -6.90 -16.02
C PRO A 133 -3.27 -7.04 -14.51
N MET A 134 -4.50 -6.80 -14.04
CA MET A 134 -4.88 -7.00 -12.65
C MET A 134 -4.88 -8.49 -12.28
N VAL A 135 -5.44 -9.34 -13.14
CA VAL A 135 -5.47 -10.79 -12.91
C VAL A 135 -4.05 -11.36 -12.83
N GLU A 136 -3.17 -10.95 -13.73
CA GLU A 136 -1.77 -11.40 -13.72
C GLU A 136 -0.99 -10.86 -12.50
N ALA A 137 -1.22 -9.61 -12.10
CA ALA A 137 -0.68 -9.05 -10.86
C ALA A 137 -1.09 -9.85 -9.62
N VAL A 138 -2.37 -10.24 -9.52
CA VAL A 138 -2.88 -11.06 -8.41
C VAL A 138 -2.24 -12.45 -8.44
N LYS A 139 -2.18 -13.10 -9.61
CA LYS A 139 -1.51 -14.41 -9.75
C LYS A 139 -0.05 -14.34 -9.31
N ALA A 140 0.70 -13.34 -9.79
CA ALA A 140 2.08 -13.10 -9.43
C ALA A 140 2.28 -12.98 -7.92
N ALA A 141 1.48 -12.15 -7.24
CA ALA A 141 1.55 -12.02 -5.79
C ALA A 141 1.22 -13.35 -5.08
N LYS A 142 0.17 -14.06 -5.52
CA LYS A 142 -0.25 -15.33 -4.90
C LYS A 142 0.72 -16.48 -5.12
N MET A 143 1.53 -16.46 -6.19
CA MET A 143 2.56 -17.48 -6.43
C MET A 143 3.67 -17.45 -5.36
N VAL A 144 3.90 -16.29 -4.76
CA VAL A 144 5.10 -16.05 -3.93
C VAL A 144 4.78 -15.63 -2.50
N SER A 145 3.52 -15.32 -2.23
CA SER A 145 3.05 -14.85 -0.92
C SER A 145 1.85 -15.64 -0.43
N GLN A 146 1.90 -16.04 0.83
CA GLN A 146 0.79 -16.73 1.51
C GLN A 146 -0.16 -15.77 2.23
N VAL A 147 0.24 -14.51 2.42
CA VAL A 147 -0.61 -13.53 3.09
C VAL A 147 -1.82 -13.13 2.22
N PRO A 148 -2.88 -12.56 2.82
CA PRO A 148 -3.98 -11.99 2.04
C PRO A 148 -3.50 -10.94 1.04
N VAL A 149 -4.20 -10.86 -0.09
CA VAL A 149 -3.93 -9.90 -1.17
C VAL A 149 -5.21 -9.11 -1.41
N PHE A 150 -5.12 -7.79 -1.29
CA PHE A 150 -6.17 -6.83 -1.61
C PHE A 150 -5.81 -6.12 -2.91
N VAL A 151 -6.80 -5.84 -3.75
CA VAL A 151 -6.60 -5.07 -4.99
C VAL A 151 -7.21 -3.70 -4.83
N LYS A 152 -6.41 -2.65 -5.08
CA LYS A 152 -6.87 -1.26 -5.05
C LYS A 152 -7.46 -0.88 -6.41
N LEU A 153 -8.78 -0.94 -6.51
CA LEU A 153 -9.51 -0.69 -7.75
C LEU A 153 -9.63 0.81 -8.06
N SER A 154 -9.51 1.16 -9.34
CA SER A 154 -9.80 2.50 -9.83
C SER A 154 -11.31 2.72 -9.94
N PRO A 155 -11.86 3.87 -9.49
CA PRO A 155 -13.27 4.20 -9.71
C PRO A 155 -13.62 4.43 -11.19
N ALA A 156 -12.62 4.53 -12.07
CA ALA A 156 -12.81 4.64 -13.51
C ALA A 156 -12.92 3.28 -14.23
N ALA A 157 -12.76 2.16 -13.51
CA ALA A 157 -12.99 0.83 -14.04
C ALA A 157 -14.46 0.65 -14.47
N ARG A 158 -14.70 -0.18 -15.49
CA ARG A 158 -16.03 -0.51 -16.01
C ARG A 158 -16.30 -2.00 -15.81
N ASP A 159 -17.59 -2.35 -15.65
CA ASP A 159 -18.08 -3.72 -15.49
C ASP A 159 -18.12 -4.49 -16.82
#